data_AF-A0A951Z5V2-F1
#
_entry.id   AF-A0A951Z5V2-F1
#
_cell.length_a   1.000
_cell.length_b   1.000
_cell.length_c   1.000
_cell.angle_alpha   90.00
_cell.angle_beta   90.00
_cell.angle_gamma   90.00
#
_symmetry.space_group_name_H-M   'P 1'
#
loop_
_entity.id
_entity.type
_entity.pdbx_description
1 polymer ?
#
loop_
_entity_poly.entity_id
_entity_poly.type
_entity_poly.pdbx_seq_one_letter_code
_entity_poly.pdbx_strand_id
1 'polypeptide(L)'
;MTKRWTLPLATCLLASTAMAQTDSPKLADPVTEAEAMGVIVKVEDVMGKVLGVKAMPRSQRPWSKTKAMTRAAVIDEFDRLFALAKPQFKYTQDPQPFDKTKLKAPAPQLAKLEKLIAFGLVAPFGPLATGPGDTLKLREFGDAIGFLISAVASLTHTPSSRWSPYLVAIDQQIAPSRRELESKRKGGGGGNRQN
;
A
#
# COMPACT_ATOMS: atom_id res chain seq x y z
N MET A 1 -18.55 45.70 51.36
CA MET A 1 -17.65 45.90 50.20
C MET A 1 -16.63 44.76 50.17
N THR A 2 -16.93 43.70 49.41
CA THR A 2 -16.17 42.44 49.38
C THR A 2 -15.15 42.44 48.23
N LYS A 3 -13.86 42.39 48.56
CA LYS A 3 -12.74 42.30 47.60
C LYS A 3 -12.64 40.88 47.05
N ARG A 4 -12.94 40.70 45.76
CA ARG A 4 -12.67 39.46 45.01
C ARG A 4 -11.22 39.47 44.50
N TRP A 5 -10.48 38.42 44.82
CA TRP A 5 -9.14 38.16 44.29
C TRP A 5 -9.27 37.35 42.99
N THR A 6 -8.75 37.88 41.89
CA THR A 6 -8.61 37.16 40.61
C THR A 6 -7.19 36.62 40.50
N LEU A 7 -7.05 35.29 40.49
CA LEU A 7 -5.80 34.60 40.12
C LEU A 7 -5.67 34.58 38.59
N PRO A 8 -4.49 34.86 38.01
CA PRO A 8 -4.29 34.70 36.58
C PRO A 8 -4.13 33.20 36.24
N LEU A 9 -4.93 32.74 35.28
CA LEU A 9 -4.79 31.45 34.62
C LEU A 9 -3.40 31.38 33.97
N ALA A 10 -2.55 30.47 34.46
CA ALA A 10 -1.31 30.12 33.79
C ALA A 10 -1.63 29.34 32.51
N THR A 11 -1.52 30.02 31.37
CA THR A 11 -1.61 29.43 30.03
C THR A 11 -0.45 28.46 29.84
N CYS A 12 -0.74 27.15 29.88
CA CYS A 12 0.20 26.10 29.51
C CYS A 12 0.39 26.13 27.98
N LEU A 13 1.44 26.81 27.53
CA LEU A 13 1.96 26.71 26.16
C LEU A 13 2.64 25.33 26.01
N LEU A 14 1.88 24.34 25.55
CA LEU A 14 2.44 23.11 24.98
C LEU A 14 3.12 23.48 23.65
N ALA A 15 4.43 23.71 23.71
CA ALA A 15 5.27 23.76 22.52
C ALA A 15 5.26 22.37 21.86
N SER A 16 4.39 22.19 20.86
CA SER A 16 4.54 21.10 19.89
C SER A 16 5.77 21.39 19.05
N THR A 17 6.91 20.82 19.44
CA THR A 17 8.06 20.66 18.55
C THR A 17 7.64 19.72 17.43
N ALA A 18 7.21 20.30 16.31
CA ALA A 18 7.14 19.62 15.03
C ALA A 18 8.55 19.07 14.73
N MET A 19 8.67 17.75 14.71
CA MET A 19 9.83 17.05 14.17
C MET A 19 9.92 17.42 12.68
N ALA A 20 10.65 18.50 12.38
CA ALA A 20 11.07 18.79 11.03
C ALA A 20 11.95 17.62 10.58
N GLN A 21 11.38 16.70 9.81
CA GLN A 21 12.16 15.81 8.96
C GLN A 21 13.03 16.74 8.12
N THR A 22 14.32 16.80 8.42
CA THR A 22 15.31 17.43 7.55
C THR A 22 15.39 16.58 6.30
N ASP A 23 14.48 16.84 5.36
CA ASP A 23 14.51 16.26 4.03
C ASP A 23 15.87 16.63 3.43
N SER A 24 16.69 15.62 3.15
CA SER A 24 17.94 15.81 2.41
C SER A 24 17.65 16.59 1.13
N PRO A 25 18.53 17.51 0.69
CA PRO A 25 18.26 18.37 -0.47
C PRO A 25 17.89 17.57 -1.73
N LYS A 26 18.44 16.36 -1.86
CA LYS A 26 18.14 15.42 -2.95
C LYS A 26 16.68 14.91 -2.99
N LEU A 27 15.94 14.95 -1.88
CA LEU A 27 14.54 14.49 -1.82
C LEU A 27 13.55 15.46 -2.45
N ALA A 28 13.93 16.74 -2.55
CA ALA A 28 13.11 17.77 -3.17
C ALA A 28 13.21 17.76 -4.70
N ASP A 29 14.31 17.21 -5.24
CA ASP A 29 14.56 17.17 -6.67
C ASP A 29 13.63 16.18 -7.39
N PRO A 30 13.22 16.49 -8.64
CA PRO A 30 12.51 15.54 -9.48
C PRO A 30 13.35 14.28 -9.72
N VAL A 31 12.71 13.12 -9.67
CA VAL A 31 13.38 11.85 -9.95
C VAL A 31 13.82 11.80 -11.41
N THR A 32 15.08 11.45 -11.65
CA THR A 32 15.59 11.28 -13.02
C THR A 32 15.11 9.97 -13.64
N GLU A 33 15.01 9.91 -14.97
CA GLU A 33 14.66 8.67 -15.68
C GLU A 33 15.64 7.55 -15.34
N ALA A 34 16.94 7.85 -15.24
CA ALA A 34 17.96 6.85 -14.87
C ALA A 34 17.77 6.28 -13.46
N GLU A 35 17.44 7.13 -12.48
CA GLU A 35 17.20 6.68 -11.10
C GLU A 35 15.93 5.84 -11.00
N ALA A 36 14.84 6.31 -11.60
CA ALA A 36 13.56 5.61 -11.57
C ALA A 36 13.65 4.26 -12.30
N MET A 37 14.28 4.21 -13.48
CA MET A 37 14.47 2.97 -14.22
C MET A 37 15.42 2.00 -13.50
N GLY A 38 16.46 2.51 -12.84
CA GLY A 38 17.33 1.69 -12.00
C GLY A 38 16.59 1.01 -10.85
N VAL A 39 15.58 1.66 -10.28
CA VAL A 39 14.69 1.06 -9.27
C VAL A 39 13.73 0.06 -9.92
N ILE A 40 13.09 0.42 -11.03
CA ILE A 40 12.12 -0.45 -11.73
C ILE A 40 12.78 -1.77 -12.15
N VAL A 41 13.98 -1.75 -12.71
CA VAL A 41 14.71 -2.97 -13.10
C VAL A 41 15.01 -3.86 -11.88
N LYS A 42 15.32 -3.28 -10.72
CA LYS A 42 15.51 -4.07 -9.49
C LYS A 42 14.20 -4.68 -9.01
N VAL A 43 13.10 -3.91 -9.07
CA VAL A 43 11.77 -4.40 -8.72
C VAL A 43 11.36 -5.54 -9.64
N GLU A 44 11.60 -5.41 -10.95
CA GLU A 44 11.42 -6.50 -11.91
C GLU A 44 12.22 -7.74 -11.50
N ASP A 45 13.53 -7.62 -11.29
CA ASP A 45 14.36 -8.78 -10.96
C ASP A 45 13.87 -9.48 -9.68
N VAL A 46 13.40 -8.73 -8.68
CA VAL A 46 12.80 -9.29 -7.46
C VAL A 46 11.47 -9.97 -7.75
N MET A 47 10.56 -9.30 -8.48
CA MET A 47 9.26 -9.85 -8.85
C MET A 47 9.41 -11.13 -9.68
N GLY A 48 10.33 -11.17 -10.65
CA GLY A 48 10.60 -12.35 -11.47
C GLY A 48 11.07 -13.54 -10.63
N LYS A 49 11.94 -13.30 -9.63
CA LYS A 49 12.41 -14.33 -8.70
C LYS A 49 11.32 -14.83 -7.76
N VAL A 50 10.55 -13.92 -7.15
CA VAL A 50 9.52 -14.28 -6.15
C VAL A 50 8.31 -14.91 -6.80
N LEU A 51 7.88 -14.39 -7.96
CA LEU A 51 6.70 -14.87 -8.68
C LEU A 51 7.00 -16.03 -9.64
N GLY A 52 8.27 -16.40 -9.80
CA GLY A 52 8.68 -17.53 -10.67
C GLY A 52 8.46 -17.29 -12.16
N VAL A 53 8.48 -16.04 -12.61
CA VAL A 53 8.25 -15.70 -14.03
C VAL A 53 9.54 -15.92 -14.83
N LYS A 54 9.56 -16.97 -15.66
CA LYS A 54 10.76 -17.50 -16.35
C LYS A 54 11.47 -16.51 -17.30
N ALA A 55 10.77 -15.52 -17.83
CA ALA A 55 11.34 -14.47 -18.66
C ALA A 55 10.43 -13.26 -18.64
N MET A 56 10.84 -12.20 -17.95
CA MET A 56 10.09 -10.95 -17.95
C MET A 56 10.63 -10.04 -19.05
N PRO A 57 9.76 -9.51 -19.93
CA PRO A 57 10.16 -8.45 -20.84
C PRO A 57 10.57 -7.23 -20.00
N ARG A 58 11.87 -6.94 -20.00
CA ARG A 58 12.43 -5.75 -19.35
C ARG A 58 11.90 -4.50 -20.02
N SER A 59 11.81 -3.40 -19.28
CA SER A 59 11.54 -2.11 -19.90
C SER A 59 12.62 -1.78 -20.92
N GLN A 60 12.19 -1.47 -22.15
CA GLN A 60 13.04 -1.03 -23.25
C GLN A 60 13.07 0.49 -23.37
N ARG A 61 12.50 1.21 -22.39
CA ARG A 61 12.42 2.68 -22.44
C ARG A 61 13.84 3.26 -22.41
N PRO A 62 14.23 4.12 -23.38
CA PRO A 62 15.49 4.84 -23.29
C PRO A 62 15.44 5.76 -22.07
N TRP A 63 16.50 5.73 -21.26
CA TRP A 63 16.61 6.55 -20.07
C TRP A 63 17.72 7.60 -20.20
N SER A 64 17.47 8.80 -19.69
CA SER A 64 18.47 9.85 -19.53
C SER A 64 18.82 10.09 -18.07
N LYS A 65 20.09 10.39 -17.79
CA LYS A 65 20.55 10.79 -16.45
C LYS A 65 20.12 12.21 -16.06
N THR A 66 19.79 13.05 -17.03
CA THR A 66 19.51 14.47 -16.83
C THR A 66 18.03 14.80 -16.91
N LYS A 67 17.23 13.94 -17.56
CA LYS A 67 15.82 14.20 -17.77
C LYS A 67 15.01 13.67 -16.60
N ALA A 68 14.10 14.51 -16.09
CA ALA A 68 13.14 14.11 -15.07
C ALA A 68 12.13 13.11 -15.65
N MET A 69 11.77 12.09 -14.87
CA MET A 69 10.77 11.13 -15.26
C MET A 69 9.38 11.73 -15.11
N THR A 70 8.57 11.61 -16.17
CA THR A 70 7.20 12.11 -16.17
C THR A 70 6.27 11.15 -15.45
N ARG A 71 5.20 11.68 -14.86
CA ARG A 71 4.12 10.91 -14.23
C ARG A 71 3.52 9.90 -15.21
N ALA A 72 3.29 10.32 -16.44
CA ALA A 72 2.80 9.45 -17.51
C ALA A 72 3.75 8.26 -17.75
N ALA A 73 5.06 8.52 -17.76
CA ALA A 73 6.06 7.46 -17.90
C ALA A 73 6.03 6.46 -16.74
N VAL A 74 5.85 6.93 -15.51
CA VAL A 74 5.72 6.08 -14.31
C VAL A 74 4.49 5.20 -14.41
N ILE A 75 3.34 5.78 -14.78
CA ILE A 75 2.08 5.04 -14.94
C ILE A 75 2.21 3.94 -15.99
N ASP A 76 2.87 4.21 -17.12
CA ASP A 76 3.12 3.20 -18.15
C ASP A 76 3.96 2.03 -17.64
N GLU A 77 5.00 2.30 -16.84
CA GLU A 77 5.82 1.25 -16.24
C GLU A 77 5.05 0.46 -15.18
N PHE A 78 4.22 1.12 -14.37
CA PHE A 78 3.40 0.46 -13.37
C PHE A 78 2.35 -0.44 -14.01
N ASP A 79 1.71 0.00 -15.10
CA ASP A 79 0.77 -0.82 -15.86
C ASP A 79 1.44 -2.06 -16.47
N ARG A 80 2.68 -1.94 -16.93
CA ARG A 80 3.47 -3.09 -17.41
C ARG A 80 3.81 -4.05 -16.27
N LEU A 81 4.31 -3.56 -15.13
CA LEU A 81 4.58 -4.39 -13.96
C LEU A 81 3.31 -5.10 -13.46
N PHE A 82 2.18 -4.40 -13.46
CA PHE A 82 0.89 -5.00 -13.17
C PHE A 82 0.54 -6.12 -14.15
N ALA A 83 0.67 -5.90 -15.45
CA ALA A 83 0.35 -6.91 -16.46
C ALA A 83 1.21 -8.18 -16.28
N LEU A 84 2.45 -8.03 -15.84
CA LEU A 84 3.35 -9.13 -15.51
C LEU A 84 2.95 -9.88 -14.23
N ALA A 85 2.52 -9.14 -13.20
CA ALA A 85 2.16 -9.73 -11.91
C ALA A 85 0.76 -10.37 -11.92
N LYS A 86 -0.18 -9.82 -12.72
CA LYS A 86 -1.59 -10.20 -12.74
C LYS A 86 -1.85 -11.70 -12.86
N PRO A 87 -1.15 -12.48 -13.71
CA PRO A 87 -1.37 -13.93 -13.82
C PRO A 87 -1.07 -14.71 -12.53
N GLN A 88 -0.32 -14.12 -11.60
CA GLN A 88 0.08 -14.74 -10.34
C GLN A 88 -0.80 -14.35 -9.16
N PHE A 89 -1.77 -13.45 -9.38
CA PHE A 89 -2.68 -13.02 -8.34
C PHE A 89 -3.57 -14.18 -7.89
N LYS A 90 -3.66 -14.37 -6.58
CA LYS A 90 -4.43 -15.48 -5.98
C LYS A 90 -5.89 -15.12 -5.75
N TYR A 91 -6.20 -13.83 -5.67
CA TYR A 91 -7.56 -13.32 -5.49
C TYR A 91 -7.71 -11.99 -6.22
N THR A 92 -8.96 -11.64 -6.49
CA THR A 92 -9.32 -10.32 -7.03
C THR A 92 -9.84 -9.48 -5.87
N GLN A 93 -9.22 -8.33 -5.63
CA GLN A 93 -9.71 -7.38 -4.63
C GLN A 93 -10.97 -6.69 -5.14
N ASP A 94 -11.84 -6.29 -4.22
CA ASP A 94 -12.95 -5.41 -4.54
C ASP A 94 -12.41 -4.07 -5.05
N PRO A 95 -12.98 -3.51 -6.13
CA PRO A 95 -12.53 -2.24 -6.67
C PRO A 95 -12.56 -1.14 -5.60
N GLN A 96 -11.42 -0.51 -5.36
CA GLN A 96 -11.36 0.61 -4.42
C GLN A 96 -12.19 1.78 -4.96
N PRO A 97 -13.11 2.37 -4.17
CA PRO A 97 -13.84 3.55 -4.62
C PRO A 97 -12.91 4.76 -4.69
N PHE A 98 -12.98 5.53 -5.78
CA PHE A 98 -12.22 6.77 -5.94
C PHE A 98 -12.95 7.79 -6.81
N ASP A 99 -12.63 9.08 -6.61
CA ASP A 99 -13.17 10.18 -7.39
C ASP A 99 -12.30 10.45 -8.63
N LYS A 100 -12.84 10.15 -9.80
CA LYS A 100 -12.15 10.35 -11.10
C LYS A 100 -11.79 11.81 -11.36
N THR A 101 -12.56 12.76 -10.82
CA THR A 101 -12.35 14.20 -11.06
C THR A 101 -11.10 14.75 -10.38
N LYS A 102 -10.57 14.03 -9.38
CA LYS A 102 -9.36 14.42 -8.64
C LYS A 102 -8.08 13.92 -9.29
N LEU A 103 -8.16 13.00 -10.24
CA LEU A 103 -6.99 12.41 -10.88
C LEU A 103 -6.30 13.43 -11.81
N LYS A 104 -4.97 13.49 -11.72
CA LYS A 104 -4.12 14.40 -12.48
C LYS A 104 -3.22 13.62 -13.43
N ALA A 105 -3.83 12.91 -14.38
CA ALA A 105 -3.11 12.20 -15.44
C ALA A 105 -3.62 12.62 -16.83
N PRO A 106 -2.73 12.82 -17.82
CA PRO A 106 -3.15 13.05 -19.20
C PRO A 106 -3.80 11.78 -19.79
N ALA A 107 -4.64 11.94 -20.80
CA ALA A 107 -5.03 10.84 -21.66
C ALA A 107 -3.84 10.46 -22.58
N PRO A 108 -3.56 9.16 -22.83
CA PRO A 108 -4.34 7.97 -22.48
C PRO A 108 -4.03 7.34 -21.11
N GLN A 109 -3.08 7.88 -20.33
CA GLN A 109 -2.63 7.29 -19.07
C GLN A 109 -3.69 7.29 -17.96
N LEU A 110 -4.70 8.17 -18.05
CA LEU A 110 -5.82 8.21 -17.10
C LEU A 110 -6.50 6.83 -16.95
N ALA A 111 -6.82 6.14 -18.04
CA ALA A 111 -7.49 4.84 -17.98
C ALA A 111 -6.61 3.76 -17.32
N LYS A 112 -5.29 3.82 -17.55
CA LYS A 112 -4.32 2.93 -16.87
C LYS A 112 -4.26 3.23 -15.38
N LEU A 113 -4.25 4.50 -15.01
CA LEU A 113 -4.24 4.92 -13.62
C LEU A 113 -5.52 4.49 -12.90
N GLU A 114 -6.70 4.68 -13.50
CA GLU A 114 -7.98 4.22 -12.94
C GLU A 114 -7.96 2.71 -12.66
N LYS A 115 -7.45 1.93 -13.61
CA LYS A 115 -7.28 0.48 -13.47
C LYS A 115 -6.31 0.13 -12.34
N LEU A 116 -5.17 0.82 -12.24
CA LEU A 116 -4.19 0.58 -11.16
C LEU A 116 -4.77 0.90 -9.78
N ILE A 117 -5.55 1.98 -9.65
CA ILE A 117 -6.23 2.36 -8.41
C ILE A 117 -7.33 1.33 -8.07
N ALA A 118 -8.12 0.90 -9.05
CA ALA A 118 -9.16 -0.10 -8.83
C ALA A 118 -8.59 -1.43 -8.28
N PHE A 119 -7.39 -1.83 -8.71
CA PHE A 119 -6.68 -3.00 -8.18
C PHE A 119 -5.90 -2.73 -6.87
N GLY A 120 -6.00 -1.54 -6.29
CA GLY A 120 -5.31 -1.18 -5.05
C GLY A 120 -3.79 -1.07 -5.18
N LEU A 121 -3.26 -0.88 -6.40
CA LEU A 121 -1.81 -0.84 -6.68
C LEU A 121 -1.23 0.57 -6.64
N VAL A 122 -2.09 1.57 -6.71
CA VAL A 122 -1.75 2.99 -6.58
C VAL A 122 -2.73 3.61 -5.60
N ALA A 123 -2.22 4.38 -4.64
CA ALA A 123 -3.06 5.07 -3.68
C ALA A 123 -3.91 6.14 -4.39
N PRO A 124 -5.25 6.18 -4.17
CA PRO A 124 -6.13 7.13 -4.83
C PRO A 124 -5.82 8.59 -4.48
N PHE A 125 -5.27 8.83 -3.30
CA PHE A 125 -4.81 10.14 -2.82
C PHE A 125 -3.27 10.23 -2.76
N GLY A 126 -2.58 9.39 -3.53
CA GLY A 126 -1.12 9.39 -3.59
C GLY A 126 -0.56 10.47 -4.53
N PRO A 127 0.74 10.79 -4.43
CA PRO A 127 1.38 11.80 -5.27
C PRO A 127 1.35 11.41 -6.77
N LEU A 128 1.31 10.12 -7.08
CA LEU A 128 1.16 9.62 -8.45
C LEU A 128 -0.24 9.90 -9.04
N ALA A 129 -1.28 9.92 -8.20
CA ALA A 129 -2.67 10.06 -8.65
C ALA A 129 -3.14 11.52 -8.66
N THR A 130 -2.84 12.27 -7.59
CA THR A 130 -3.39 13.62 -7.36
C THR A 130 -2.33 14.72 -7.29
N GLY A 131 -1.05 14.38 -7.46
CA GLY A 131 0.05 15.35 -7.40
C GLY A 131 -0.13 16.49 -8.40
N PRO A 132 0.31 17.72 -8.07
CA PRO A 132 0.09 18.88 -8.94
C PRO A 132 1.03 18.94 -10.15
N GLY A 133 2.27 18.42 -10.05
CA GLY A 133 3.31 18.60 -11.07
C GLY A 133 3.61 17.34 -11.89
N ASP A 134 3.80 17.49 -13.20
CA ASP A 134 3.97 16.36 -14.15
C ASP A 134 5.17 15.46 -13.91
N THR A 135 6.07 15.85 -13.00
CA THR A 135 7.21 15.07 -12.54
C THR A 135 7.06 14.74 -11.06
N LEU A 136 7.50 13.56 -10.65
CA LEU A 136 7.50 13.15 -9.25
C LEU A 136 8.81 13.53 -8.58
N LYS A 137 8.73 13.96 -7.32
CA LYS A 137 9.92 14.08 -6.45
C LYS A 137 10.42 12.69 -6.07
N LEU A 138 11.68 12.60 -5.65
CA LEU A 138 12.27 11.32 -5.25
C LEU A 138 11.49 10.63 -4.12
N ARG A 139 11.02 11.39 -3.12
CA ARG A 139 10.19 10.86 -2.01
C ARG A 139 8.85 10.31 -2.52
N GLU A 140 8.18 11.08 -3.36
CA GLU A 140 6.88 10.72 -3.95
C GLU A 140 6.96 9.47 -4.82
N PHE A 141 8.05 9.33 -5.58
CA PHE A 141 8.33 8.14 -6.38
C PHE A 141 8.60 6.91 -5.48
N GLY A 142 9.37 7.09 -4.40
CA GLY A 142 9.63 6.04 -3.42
C GLY A 142 8.34 5.53 -2.76
N ASP A 143 7.47 6.44 -2.33
CA ASP A 143 6.17 6.10 -1.75
C ASP A 143 5.29 5.34 -2.75
N ALA A 144 5.23 5.79 -4.00
CA ALA A 144 4.46 5.13 -5.05
C ALA A 144 4.96 3.70 -5.35
N ILE A 145 6.28 3.51 -5.43
CA ILE A 145 6.89 2.17 -5.62
C ILE A 145 6.65 1.28 -4.40
N GLY A 146 6.81 1.81 -3.19
CA GLY A 146 6.58 1.06 -1.96
C GLY A 146 5.14 0.55 -1.88
N PHE A 147 4.18 1.41 -2.23
CA PHE A 147 2.76 1.04 -2.28
C PHE A 147 2.50 -0.06 -3.32
N LEU A 148 3.04 0.08 -4.54
CA LEU A 148 2.91 -0.93 -5.60
C LEU A 148 3.42 -2.30 -5.14
N ILE A 149 4.64 -2.37 -4.58
CA ILE A 149 5.25 -3.63 -4.15
C ILE A 149 4.44 -4.26 -3.01
N SER A 150 3.99 -3.46 -2.05
CA SER A 150 3.17 -3.94 -0.93
C SER A 150 1.83 -4.51 -1.41
N ALA A 151 1.19 -3.84 -2.37
CA ALA A 151 -0.07 -4.30 -2.95
C ALA A 151 0.12 -5.59 -3.78
N VAL A 152 1.17 -5.65 -4.61
CA VAL A 152 1.50 -6.87 -5.37
C VAL A 152 1.80 -8.04 -4.43
N ALA A 153 2.58 -7.82 -3.37
CA ALA A 153 2.87 -8.85 -2.37
C ALA A 153 1.59 -9.36 -1.71
N SER A 154 0.66 -8.46 -1.40
CA SER A 154 -0.63 -8.81 -0.82
C SER A 154 -1.46 -9.67 -1.77
N LEU A 155 -1.53 -9.30 -3.06
CA LEU A 155 -2.33 -9.99 -4.09
C LEU A 155 -1.76 -11.36 -4.50
N THR A 156 -0.45 -11.56 -4.35
CA THR A 156 0.25 -12.77 -4.79
C THR A 156 0.44 -13.78 -3.65
N HIS A 157 0.37 -13.33 -2.40
CA HIS A 157 0.45 -14.20 -1.23
C HIS A 157 -0.87 -14.98 -1.02
N THR A 158 -0.77 -16.30 -0.80
CA THR A 158 -1.91 -17.11 -0.39
C THR A 158 -2.31 -16.73 1.04
N PRO A 159 -3.52 -16.19 1.27
CA PRO A 159 -3.90 -15.77 2.61
C PRO A 159 -3.88 -16.97 3.56
N SER A 160 -3.33 -16.74 4.76
CA SER A 160 -3.13 -17.78 5.77
C SER A 160 -3.66 -17.26 7.09
N SER A 161 -4.37 -18.10 7.85
CA SER A 161 -4.89 -17.72 9.18
C SER A 161 -3.78 -17.28 10.14
N ARG A 162 -2.51 -17.63 9.88
CA ARG A 162 -1.36 -17.18 10.67
C ARG A 162 -0.89 -15.76 10.36
N TRP A 163 -1.06 -15.29 9.13
CA TRP A 163 -0.42 -14.05 8.64
C TRP A 163 -1.41 -13.04 8.02
N SER A 164 -2.67 -13.41 7.87
CA SER A 164 -3.74 -12.55 7.33
C SER A 164 -4.69 -12.15 8.47
N PRO A 165 -4.58 -10.93 9.04
CA PRO A 165 -5.36 -10.53 10.22
C PRO A 165 -6.88 -10.66 10.06
N TYR A 166 -7.38 -10.41 8.85
CA TYR A 166 -8.80 -10.56 8.52
C TYR A 166 -9.29 -12.02 8.55
N LEU A 167 -8.38 -13.00 8.43
CA LEU A 167 -8.70 -14.42 8.62
C LEU A 167 -8.58 -14.87 10.07
N VAL A 168 -7.76 -14.20 10.89
CA VAL A 168 -7.62 -14.52 12.33
C VAL A 168 -8.96 -14.37 13.05
N ALA A 169 -9.70 -13.31 12.76
CA ALA A 169 -11.02 -13.07 13.36
C ALA A 169 -12.04 -14.17 12.97
N ILE A 170 -11.96 -14.67 11.74
CA ILE A 170 -12.82 -15.76 11.26
C ILE A 170 -12.42 -17.08 11.92
N ASP A 171 -11.13 -17.38 12.02
CA ASP A 171 -10.62 -18.60 12.68
C ASP A 171 -10.99 -18.62 14.17
N GLN A 172 -10.93 -17.49 14.85
CA GLN A 172 -11.35 -17.34 16.26
C GLN A 172 -12.86 -17.48 16.47
N GLN A 173 -13.68 -17.19 15.46
CA GLN A 173 -15.13 -17.37 15.51
C GLN A 173 -15.56 -18.80 15.15
N ILE A 174 -14.80 -19.49 14.28
CA ILE A 174 -15.09 -20.86 13.84
C ILE A 174 -14.54 -21.90 14.82
N ALA A 175 -13.39 -21.63 15.45
CA ALA A 175 -12.86 -22.51 16.49
C ALA A 175 -13.71 -22.35 17.76
N PRO A 176 -14.52 -23.35 18.16
CA PRO A 176 -15.11 -23.32 19.49
C PRO A 176 -13.95 -23.14 20.47
N SER A 177 -14.09 -22.16 21.37
CA SER A 177 -13.04 -21.85 22.33
C SER A 177 -12.61 -23.18 22.99
N ARG A 178 -11.30 -23.40 23.19
CA ARG A 178 -10.81 -24.67 23.76
C ARG A 178 -11.55 -25.05 25.06
N ARG A 179 -12.06 -24.04 25.78
CA ARG A 179 -12.97 -24.13 26.93
C ARG A 179 -14.35 -24.75 26.62
N GLU A 180 -14.97 -24.46 25.47
CA GLU A 180 -16.23 -25.10 25.02
C GLU A 180 -16.05 -26.56 24.60
N LEU A 181 -14.92 -26.89 23.98
CA LEU A 181 -14.61 -28.29 23.65
C LEU A 181 -14.34 -29.12 24.93
N GLU A 182 -13.70 -28.52 25.93
CA GLU A 182 -13.47 -29.14 27.22
C GLU A 182 -14.76 -29.26 28.06
N SER A 183 -15.67 -28.29 27.99
CA SER A 183 -16.96 -28.37 28.69
C SER A 183 -17.88 -29.42 28.07
N LYS A 184 -17.92 -29.55 26.74
CA LYS A 184 -18.64 -30.64 26.05
C LYS A 184 -18.05 -32.02 26.36
N ARG A 185 -16.72 -32.14 26.51
CA ARG A 185 -16.07 -33.39 26.93
C ARG A 185 -16.35 -33.75 28.39
N LYS A 186 -16.49 -32.78 29.28
CA LYS A 186 -16.79 -33.02 30.71
C LYS A 186 -18.28 -33.17 31.02
N GLY A 187 -19.19 -32.73 30.14
CA GLY A 187 -20.64 -32.82 30.33
C GLY A 187 -21.32 -34.07 29.75
N GLY A 188 -20.61 -34.93 29.02
CA GLY A 188 -21.20 -36.07 28.29
C GLY A 188 -21.20 -37.43 29.03
N GLY A 189 -20.86 -37.47 30.31
CA GLY A 189 -20.65 -38.72 31.07
C GLY A 189 -21.57 -38.84 32.29
N GLY A 190 -22.89 -38.79 32.10
CA GLY A 190 -23.84 -38.86 33.21
C GLY A 190 -25.24 -39.30 32.76
N GLY A 191 -25.33 -40.45 32.10
CA GLY A 191 -26.58 -40.99 31.59
C GLY A 191 -26.76 -42.45 31.96
N ASN A 192 -27.17 -42.68 33.21
CA ASN A 192 -28.06 -43.73 33.69
C ASN A 192 -27.87 -45.18 33.13
N ARG A 193 -27.08 -46.00 33.84
CA ARG A 193 -27.31 -47.45 33.90
C ARG A 193 -28.17 -47.74 35.13
N GLN A 194 -29.48 -47.82 34.94
CA GLN A 194 -30.35 -48.57 35.84
C GLN A 194 -31.43 -49.30 35.01
N ASN A 195 -31.50 -50.60 35.31
CA ASN A 195 -32.43 -51.65 34.89
C ASN A 195 -32.20 -52.28 33.51
#